data_AF-A0AAV3XP54-F1
#
_entry.id   AF-A0AAV3XP54-F1
#
_cell.length_a   1.000
_cell.length_b   1.000
_cell.length_c   1.000
_cell.angle_alpha   90.00
_cell.angle_beta   90.00
_cell.angle_gamma   90.00
#
_symmetry.space_group_name_H-M   'P 1'
#
loop_
_entity.id
_entity.type
_entity.pdbx_description
1 polymer ?
#
loop_
_entity_poly.entity_id
_entity_poly.type
_entity_poly.pdbx_seq_one_letter_code
_entity_poly.pdbx_strand_id
1 'polypeptide(L)'
;MKQAFNQRLEPSQIADLKQTTAAIDQKIADSSLEQQIQQLQGELSSLKQAFNQGVEPSQIESVKQFAAVVQQQIADKEPVPPAFDPTPLERQIQALNKAIAQIDSTQTNFTIELAKLPQLWETVAQIQQQQSELQKLILQIKQPPPSPVFPLVTFGGKIQPHRTKNKRIEAIMAMAEAHGIGTEFQMVTQAAEKHHLTLNPWPTNLVFGPADNLIATKSSNRSQCLFTMSGQPTQEGKVRLWLSSQTFADFYPVMEMTVTSILGFDGWVEMTKGEIEQFVASLNRLFESLEANPAELN
;
A
#
# COMPACT_ATOMS: atom_id res chain seq x y z
N MET A 1 64.83 -25.21 -134.13
CA MET A 1 63.61 -24.64 -134.76
C MET A 1 62.66 -24.31 -133.63
N LYS A 2 62.61 -23.07 -133.11
CA LYS A 2 61.91 -21.87 -133.63
C LYS A 2 60.43 -22.14 -133.95
N GLN A 3 59.56 -21.28 -133.41
CA GLN A 3 58.09 -21.11 -133.58
C GLN A 3 57.26 -21.67 -132.42
N ALA A 4 56.31 -20.96 -131.77
CA ALA A 4 55.76 -19.62 -132.02
C ALA A 4 54.99 -19.09 -130.78
N PHE A 5 55.06 -17.76 -130.61
CA PHE A 5 54.00 -16.80 -130.25
C PHE A 5 53.15 -17.01 -128.97
N ASN A 6 53.33 -16.17 -127.95
CA ASN A 6 52.65 -14.87 -127.78
C ASN A 6 51.13 -14.95 -128.03
N GLN A 7 50.37 -15.38 -127.01
CA GLN A 7 48.96 -14.99 -126.88
C GLN A 7 48.91 -13.62 -126.19
N ARG A 8 49.05 -12.58 -127.02
CA ARG A 8 48.79 -11.20 -126.64
C ARG A 8 47.26 -11.06 -126.60
N LEU A 9 46.70 -10.68 -125.45
CA LEU A 9 45.28 -10.33 -125.34
C LEU A 9 44.93 -9.35 -126.46
N GLU A 10 43.88 -9.66 -127.23
CA GLU A 10 43.46 -8.84 -128.36
C GLU A 10 43.03 -7.44 -127.86
N PRO A 11 43.30 -6.35 -128.60
CA PRO A 11 42.99 -4.98 -128.17
C PRO A 11 41.53 -4.77 -127.73
N SER A 12 40.59 -5.54 -128.27
CA SER A 12 39.18 -5.54 -127.88
C SER A 12 38.94 -6.00 -126.44
N GLN A 13 39.66 -7.03 -125.97
CA GLN A 13 39.51 -7.57 -124.61
C GLN A 13 40.04 -6.60 -123.55
N ILE A 14 41.06 -5.82 -123.88
CA ILE A 14 41.60 -4.77 -123.00
C ILE A 14 40.63 -3.59 -122.90
N ALA A 15 39.92 -3.25 -123.99
CA ALA A 15 38.91 -2.20 -123.98
C ALA A 15 37.69 -2.60 -123.13
N ASP A 16 37.21 -3.83 -123.29
CA ASP A 16 36.07 -4.35 -122.51
C ASP A 16 36.38 -4.41 -121.01
N LEU A 17 37.59 -4.83 -120.64
CA LEU A 17 38.04 -4.84 -119.24
C LEU A 17 38.10 -3.43 -118.66
N LYS A 18 38.63 -2.45 -119.40
CA LYS A 18 38.65 -1.05 -118.94
C LYS A 18 37.23 -0.50 -118.75
N GLN A 19 36.31 -0.85 -119.63
CA GLN A 19 34.91 -0.43 -119.53
C GLN A 19 34.21 -1.10 -118.34
N THR A 20 34.50 -2.37 -118.05
CA THR A 20 33.96 -3.05 -116.85
C THR A 20 34.55 -2.50 -115.57
N THR A 21 35.85 -2.20 -115.53
CA THR A 21 36.47 -1.55 -114.36
C THR A 21 35.87 -0.18 -114.10
N ALA A 22 35.70 0.66 -115.14
CA ALA A 22 35.06 1.97 -115.00
C ALA A 22 33.60 1.87 -114.54
N ALA A 23 32.84 0.87 -115.01
CA ALA A 23 31.47 0.65 -114.58
C ALA A 23 31.37 0.15 -113.12
N ILE A 24 32.35 -0.62 -112.64
CA ILE A 24 32.45 -1.06 -111.24
C ILE A 24 32.80 0.13 -110.35
N ASP A 25 33.78 0.95 -110.75
CA ASP A 25 34.18 2.15 -110.00
C ASP A 25 33.02 3.16 -109.88
N GLN A 26 32.26 3.36 -110.96
CA GLN A 26 31.07 4.21 -110.95
C GLN A 26 29.98 3.65 -110.02
N LYS A 27 29.78 2.33 -110.01
CA LYS A 27 28.76 1.66 -109.18
C LYS A 27 29.13 1.61 -107.69
N ILE A 28 30.42 1.66 -107.37
CA ILE A 28 30.93 1.82 -105.99
C ILE A 28 30.74 3.28 -105.54
N ALA A 29 31.02 4.26 -106.42
CA ALA A 29 30.80 5.67 -106.15
C ALA A 29 29.31 6.05 -105.98
N ASP A 30 28.41 5.38 -106.69
CA ASP A 30 26.95 5.56 -106.55
C ASP A 30 26.33 4.71 -105.41
N SER A 31 27.16 4.09 -104.55
CA SER A 31 26.65 3.20 -103.51
C SER A 31 25.98 3.98 -102.36
N SER A 32 24.67 3.74 -102.22
CA SER A 32 23.77 4.16 -101.14
C SER A 32 24.35 4.08 -99.71
N LEU A 33 25.40 3.27 -99.51
CA LEU A 33 26.09 3.08 -98.23
C LEU A 33 26.88 4.32 -97.75
N GLU A 34 27.60 5.03 -98.62
CA GLU A 34 28.35 6.23 -98.20
C GLU A 34 27.40 7.35 -97.75
N GLN A 35 26.29 7.52 -98.47
CA GLN A 35 25.25 8.48 -98.09
C GLN A 35 24.58 8.09 -96.77
N GLN A 36 24.29 6.81 -96.55
CA GLN A 36 23.76 6.33 -95.27
C GLN A 36 24.73 6.54 -94.11
N ILE A 37 26.03 6.34 -94.31
CA ILE A 37 27.05 6.57 -93.28
C ILE A 37 27.11 8.06 -92.90
N GLN A 38 27.08 8.96 -93.88
CA GLN A 38 27.07 10.41 -93.61
C GLN A 38 25.79 10.85 -92.90
N GLN A 39 24.64 10.30 -93.29
CA GLN A 39 23.37 10.60 -92.62
C GLN A 39 23.37 10.14 -91.15
N LEU A 40 23.81 8.91 -90.88
CA LEU A 40 23.90 8.37 -89.51
C LEU A 40 24.86 9.17 -88.64
N GLN A 41 25.97 9.67 -89.20
CA GLN A 41 26.90 10.56 -88.48
C GLN A 41 26.26 11.91 -88.12
N GLY A 42 25.42 12.47 -89.00
CA GLY A 42 24.66 13.68 -88.74
C GLY A 42 23.60 13.48 -87.64
N GLU A 43 22.89 12.36 -87.69
CA GLU A 43 21.87 12.00 -86.69
C GLU A 43 22.50 11.74 -85.31
N LEU A 44 23.64 11.04 -85.23
CA LEU A 44 24.39 10.83 -83.99
C LEU A 44 24.90 12.14 -83.38
N SER A 45 25.36 13.07 -84.21
CA SER A 45 25.82 14.38 -83.74
C SER A 45 24.67 15.21 -83.17
N SER A 46 23.52 15.18 -83.84
CA SER A 46 22.30 15.87 -83.39
C SER A 46 21.75 15.25 -82.10
N LEU A 47 21.74 13.92 -81.99
CA LEU A 47 21.33 13.21 -80.78
C LEU A 47 22.27 13.50 -79.60
N LYS A 48 23.58 13.54 -79.84
CA LYS A 48 24.58 13.90 -78.82
C LYS A 48 24.40 15.34 -78.34
N GLN A 49 24.08 16.26 -79.24
CA GLN A 49 23.79 17.65 -78.89
C GLN A 49 22.50 17.78 -78.09
N ALA A 50 21.43 17.09 -78.50
CA ALA A 50 20.16 17.06 -77.77
C ALA A 50 20.32 16.43 -76.37
N PHE A 51 21.12 15.37 -76.23
CA PHE A 51 21.42 14.75 -74.94
C PHE A 51 22.20 15.71 -74.02
N ASN A 52 23.20 16.41 -74.55
CA ASN A 52 23.96 17.40 -73.79
C ASN A 52 23.15 18.63 -73.38
N GLN A 53 22.09 18.97 -74.12
CA GLN A 53 21.15 20.04 -73.77
C GLN A 53 20.02 19.56 -72.84
N GLY A 54 19.67 18.27 -72.89
CA GLY A 54 18.61 17.66 -72.08
C GLY A 54 19.00 17.35 -70.63
N VAL A 55 20.28 17.42 -70.28
CA VAL A 55 20.73 17.48 -68.88
C VAL A 55 20.57 18.92 -68.42
N GLU A 56 19.36 19.32 -68.05
CA GLU A 56 19.07 20.64 -67.48
C GLU A 56 19.86 20.82 -66.16
N PRO A 57 20.95 21.62 -66.14
CA PRO A 57 21.75 21.83 -64.93
C PRO A 57 20.91 22.50 -63.81
N SER A 58 19.84 23.19 -64.20
CA SER A 58 18.85 23.81 -63.31
C SER A 58 18.16 22.81 -62.37
N GLN A 59 17.90 21.58 -62.82
CA GLN A 59 17.26 20.55 -62.01
C GLN A 59 18.23 19.94 -60.99
N ILE A 60 19.50 19.77 -61.37
CA ILE A 60 20.55 19.28 -60.47
C ILE A 60 20.84 20.31 -59.36
N GLU A 61 20.88 21.60 -59.70
CA GLU A 61 21.04 22.69 -58.73
C GLU A 61 19.88 22.71 -57.72
N SER A 62 18.65 22.55 -58.20
CA SER A 62 17.44 22.52 -57.38
C SER A 62 17.43 21.33 -56.41
N VAL A 63 17.86 20.14 -56.87
CA VAL A 63 18.00 18.95 -56.02
C VAL A 63 19.09 19.14 -54.97
N LYS A 64 20.22 19.76 -55.31
CA LYS A 64 21.29 20.08 -54.35
C LYS A 64 20.82 21.07 -53.28
N GLN A 65 20.11 22.13 -53.68
CA GLN A 65 19.56 23.11 -52.75
C GLN A 65 18.52 22.47 -51.83
N PHE A 66 17.63 21.63 -52.37
CA PHE A 66 16.66 20.89 -51.57
C PHE A 66 17.33 19.93 -50.57
N ALA A 67 18.36 19.19 -51.01
CA ALA A 67 19.13 18.31 -50.13
C ALA A 67 19.82 19.07 -48.98
N ALA A 68 20.38 20.26 -49.26
CA ALA A 68 20.99 21.10 -48.24
C ALA A 68 19.96 21.61 -47.21
N VAL A 69 18.78 22.02 -47.66
CA VAL A 69 17.69 22.46 -46.77
C VAL A 69 17.21 21.32 -45.87
N VAL A 70 17.06 20.11 -46.42
CA VAL A 70 16.68 18.92 -45.64
C VAL A 70 17.75 18.56 -44.61
N GLN A 71 19.04 18.60 -44.96
CA GLN A 71 20.12 18.35 -44.01
C GLN A 71 20.17 19.38 -42.88
N GLN A 72 19.96 20.65 -43.18
CA GLN A 72 19.91 21.71 -42.17
C GLN A 72 18.72 21.49 -41.21
N GLN A 73 17.55 21.13 -41.74
CA GLN A 73 16.36 20.87 -40.93
C GLN A 73 16.49 19.61 -40.05
N ILE A 74 17.24 18.59 -40.48
CA ILE A 74 17.53 17.41 -39.66
C ILE A 74 18.53 17.76 -38.56
N ALA A 75 19.56 18.56 -38.86
CA ALA A 75 20.55 19.01 -37.88
C ALA A 75 19.94 19.90 -36.77
N ASP A 76 18.94 20.71 -37.11
CA ASP A 76 18.29 21.63 -36.18
C ASP A 76 17.18 20.99 -35.32
N LYS A 77 16.76 19.73 -35.59
CA LYS A 77 15.53 19.16 -35.00
C LYS A 77 15.65 17.98 -34.04
N GLU A 78 16.83 17.47 -33.71
CA GLU A 78 16.92 16.41 -32.71
C GLU A 78 17.93 16.72 -31.60
N PRO A 79 17.47 17.17 -30.40
CA PRO A 79 18.17 16.77 -29.20
C PRO A 79 18.05 15.24 -29.11
N VAL A 80 19.17 14.55 -29.21
CA VAL A 80 19.26 13.11 -28.90
C VAL A 80 18.55 12.89 -27.57
N PRO A 81 17.47 12.08 -27.50
CA PRO A 81 16.78 11.85 -26.25
C PRO A 81 17.80 11.36 -25.21
N PRO A 82 17.76 11.87 -23.97
CA PRO A 82 18.66 11.40 -22.93
C PRO A 82 18.54 9.88 -22.83
N ALA A 83 19.68 9.20 -22.78
CA ALA A 83 19.73 7.76 -22.61
C ALA A 83 18.88 7.35 -21.41
N PHE A 84 18.11 6.26 -21.54
CA PHE A 84 17.28 5.73 -20.47
C PHE A 84 18.16 5.41 -19.24
N ASP A 85 17.87 6.05 -18.11
CA ASP A 85 18.52 5.79 -16.83
C ASP A 85 17.70 4.78 -16.00
N PRO A 86 18.15 3.53 -15.84
CA PRO A 86 17.45 2.52 -15.04
C PRO A 86 17.62 2.70 -13.53
N THR A 87 18.53 3.58 -13.07
CA THR A 87 18.89 3.75 -11.65
C THR A 87 17.70 4.00 -10.71
N PRO A 88 16.66 4.78 -11.11
CA PRO A 88 15.47 4.96 -10.26
C PRO A 88 14.69 3.66 -10.05
N LEU A 89 14.62 2.82 -11.09
CA LEU A 89 13.89 1.56 -11.07
C LEU A 89 14.63 0.52 -10.20
N GLU A 90 15.95 0.43 -10.33
CA GLU A 90 16.79 -0.45 -9.52
C GLU A 90 16.70 -0.10 -8.03
N ARG A 91 16.68 1.20 -7.70
CA ARG A 91 16.47 1.66 -6.32
C ARG A 91 15.10 1.26 -5.77
N GLN A 92 14.05 1.34 -6.58
CA GLN A 92 12.71 0.88 -6.17
C GLN A 92 12.67 -0.63 -5.93
N ILE A 93 13.29 -1.42 -6.81
CA ILE A 93 13.37 -2.88 -6.66
C ILE A 93 14.13 -3.26 -5.38
N GLN A 94 15.26 -2.60 -5.09
CA GLN A 94 16.00 -2.84 -3.84
C GLN A 94 15.19 -2.46 -2.59
N ALA A 95 14.48 -1.33 -2.62
CA ALA A 95 13.63 -0.90 -1.50
C ALA A 95 12.49 -1.89 -1.25
N LEU A 96 11.83 -2.37 -2.31
CA LEU A 96 10.77 -3.37 -2.24
C LEU A 96 11.28 -4.70 -1.68
N ASN A 97 12.43 -5.20 -2.16
CA ASN A 97 13.01 -6.44 -1.65
C ASN A 97 13.35 -6.34 -0.16
N LYS A 98 13.84 -5.18 0.31
CA LYS A 98 14.11 -4.96 1.73
C LYS A 98 12.82 -4.93 2.57
N ALA A 99 11.76 -4.31 2.07
CA ALA A 99 10.47 -4.28 2.75
C ALA A 99 9.85 -5.69 2.84
N ILE A 100 9.92 -6.48 1.76
CA ILE A 100 9.45 -7.87 1.74
C ILE A 100 10.21 -8.72 2.77
N ALA A 101 11.55 -8.62 2.80
CA ALA A 101 12.35 -9.34 3.79
C ALA A 101 12.01 -8.97 5.25
N GLN A 102 11.64 -7.71 5.50
CA GLN A 102 11.17 -7.29 6.82
C GLN A 102 9.81 -7.93 7.15
N ILE A 103 8.87 -7.92 6.20
CA ILE A 103 7.54 -8.55 6.38
C ILE A 103 7.69 -10.04 6.69
N ASP A 104 8.53 -10.77 5.95
CA ASP A 104 8.79 -12.19 6.18
C ASP A 104 9.38 -12.45 7.57
N SER A 105 10.33 -11.61 8.01
CA SER A 105 10.90 -11.71 9.35
C SER A 105 9.86 -11.49 10.45
N THR A 106 8.94 -10.52 10.27
CA THR A 106 7.84 -10.27 11.22
C THR A 106 6.82 -11.39 11.23
N GLN A 107 6.46 -11.96 10.07
CA GLN A 107 5.56 -13.12 10.01
C GLN A 107 6.16 -14.34 10.68
N THR A 108 7.46 -14.57 10.51
CA THR A 108 8.17 -15.67 11.16
C THR A 108 8.15 -15.51 12.68
N ASN A 109 8.42 -14.31 13.19
CA ASN A 109 8.34 -14.03 14.62
C ASN A 109 6.93 -14.20 15.18
N PHE A 110 5.90 -13.72 14.46
CA PHE A 110 4.51 -13.91 14.86
C PHE A 110 4.10 -15.39 14.91
N THR A 111 4.55 -16.18 13.94
CA THR A 111 4.30 -17.63 13.90
C THR A 111 4.97 -18.34 15.08
N ILE A 112 6.19 -17.94 15.45
CA ILE A 112 6.89 -18.46 16.63
C ILE A 112 6.15 -18.11 17.92
N GLU A 113 5.62 -16.89 18.05
CA GLU A 113 4.81 -16.49 19.22
C GLU A 113 3.48 -17.25 19.29
N LEU A 114 2.78 -17.42 18.16
CA LEU A 114 1.56 -18.21 18.10
C LEU A 114 1.80 -19.68 18.50
N ALA A 115 2.94 -20.25 18.15
CA ALA A 115 3.31 -21.61 18.54
C ALA A 115 3.49 -21.79 20.06
N LYS A 116 3.66 -20.70 20.83
CA LYS A 116 3.75 -20.72 22.31
C LYS A 116 2.38 -20.70 22.99
N LEU A 117 1.30 -20.36 22.30
CA LEU A 117 -0.05 -20.26 22.89
C LEU A 117 -0.51 -21.56 23.60
N PRO A 118 -0.27 -22.78 23.09
CA PRO A 118 -0.65 -24.00 23.79
C PRO A 118 0.04 -24.14 25.16
N GLN A 119 1.33 -23.82 25.25
CA GLN A 119 2.09 -23.88 26.50
C GLN A 119 1.63 -22.82 27.52
N LEU A 120 1.23 -21.64 27.03
CA LEU A 120 0.63 -20.61 27.89
C LEU A 120 -0.71 -21.09 28.48
N TRP A 121 -1.54 -21.78 27.69
CA TRP A 121 -2.78 -22.35 28.21
C TRP A 121 -2.57 -23.44 29.26
N GLU A 122 -1.57 -24.30 29.07
CA GLU A 122 -1.17 -25.28 30.09
C GLU A 122 -0.72 -24.60 31.39
N THR A 123 0.03 -23.50 31.26
CA THR A 123 0.50 -22.71 32.41
C THR A 123 -0.68 -22.07 33.17
N VAL A 124 -1.64 -21.49 32.44
CA VAL A 124 -2.86 -20.92 33.03
C VAL A 124 -3.69 -22.00 33.73
N ALA A 125 -3.85 -23.17 33.11
CA ALA A 125 -4.57 -24.28 33.72
C ALA A 125 -3.91 -24.76 35.02
N GLN A 126 -2.58 -24.85 35.05
CA GLN A 126 -1.83 -25.17 36.26
C GLN A 126 -2.01 -24.12 37.37
N ILE A 127 -1.91 -22.83 37.03
CA ILE A 127 -2.12 -21.74 38.00
C ILE A 127 -3.53 -21.82 38.59
N GLN A 128 -4.54 -22.06 37.75
CA GLN A 128 -5.93 -22.16 38.20
C GLN A 128 -6.15 -23.38 39.11
N GLN A 129 -5.52 -24.51 38.80
CA GLN A 129 -5.53 -25.69 39.66
C GLN A 129 -4.87 -25.40 41.01
N GLN A 130 -3.70 -24.74 41.03
CA GLN A 130 -3.04 -24.35 42.27
C GLN A 130 -3.91 -23.41 43.12
N GLN A 131 -4.61 -22.44 42.50
CA GLN A 131 -5.54 -21.58 43.22
C GLN A 131 -6.70 -22.36 43.85
N SER A 132 -7.26 -23.34 43.14
CA SER A 132 -8.30 -24.22 43.69
C SER A 132 -7.79 -25.02 44.90
N GLU A 133 -6.58 -25.58 44.83
CA GLU A 133 -6.00 -26.31 45.97
C GLU A 133 -5.73 -25.40 47.17
N LEU A 134 -5.25 -24.18 46.95
CA LEU A 134 -5.08 -23.19 48.03
C LEU A 134 -6.43 -22.83 48.67
N GLN A 135 -7.51 -22.68 47.89
CA GLN A 135 -8.84 -22.44 48.44
C GLN A 135 -9.32 -23.60 49.33
N LYS A 136 -9.05 -24.85 48.94
CA LYS A 136 -9.38 -26.04 49.75
C LYS A 136 -8.58 -26.07 51.06
N LEU A 137 -7.28 -25.76 51.00
CA LEU A 137 -6.43 -25.69 52.19
C LEU A 137 -6.88 -24.60 53.16
N ILE A 138 -7.23 -23.41 52.65
CA ILE A 138 -7.78 -22.32 53.45
C ILE A 138 -9.08 -22.77 54.15
N LEU A 139 -9.92 -23.54 53.47
CA LEU A 139 -11.16 -24.07 54.05
C LEU A 139 -10.89 -25.08 55.18
N GLN A 140 -9.84 -25.90 55.06
CA GLN A 140 -9.44 -26.87 56.09
C GLN A 140 -8.82 -26.20 57.33
N ILE A 141 -8.10 -25.08 57.14
CA ILE A 141 -7.48 -24.33 58.24
C ILE A 141 -8.53 -23.49 59.02
N LYS A 142 -9.71 -23.25 58.43
CA LYS A 142 -10.77 -22.41 59.00
C LYS A 142 -11.78 -23.13 59.91
N GLN A 143 -11.40 -24.25 60.55
CA GLN A 143 -12.18 -24.78 61.67
C GLN A 143 -11.68 -24.17 63.00
N PRO A 144 -12.40 -23.22 63.62
CA PRO A 144 -12.07 -22.78 64.97
C PRO A 144 -12.44 -23.88 65.98
N PRO A 145 -11.75 -23.97 67.14
CA PRO A 145 -12.21 -24.82 68.24
C PRO A 145 -13.63 -24.42 68.65
N PRO A 146 -14.45 -25.35 69.17
CA PRO A 146 -15.82 -25.04 69.61
C PRO A 146 -15.74 -24.04 70.75
N SER A 147 -15.94 -22.77 70.43
CA SER A 147 -16.11 -21.69 71.39
C SER A 147 -17.50 -21.79 71.99
N PRO A 148 -17.68 -21.40 73.27
CA PRO A 148 -18.89 -21.65 74.02
C PRO A 148 -20.07 -21.00 73.31
N VAL A 149 -21.21 -21.70 73.33
CA VAL A 149 -22.49 -21.23 72.83
C VAL A 149 -22.82 -19.92 73.56
N PHE A 150 -22.51 -18.80 72.94
CA PHE A 150 -23.14 -17.54 73.29
C PHE A 150 -24.56 -17.59 72.72
N PRO A 151 -25.59 -17.29 73.52
CA PRO A 151 -26.94 -17.24 73.01
C PRO A 151 -26.97 -16.29 71.82
N LEU A 152 -27.65 -16.73 70.77
CA LEU A 152 -27.94 -15.96 69.58
C LEU A 152 -28.67 -14.68 70.01
N VAL A 153 -27.91 -13.64 70.35
CA VAL A 153 -28.40 -12.27 70.30
C VAL A 153 -28.52 -12.00 68.82
N THR A 154 -29.72 -12.26 68.32
CA THR A 154 -30.22 -11.63 67.11
C THR A 154 -29.99 -10.14 67.30
N PHE A 155 -28.91 -9.62 66.70
CA PHE A 155 -28.80 -8.19 66.51
C PHE A 155 -29.96 -7.84 65.58
N GLY A 156 -31.06 -7.40 66.17
CA GLY A 156 -32.09 -6.56 65.57
C GLY A 156 -31.51 -5.23 65.10
N GLY A 157 -30.38 -5.26 64.41
CA GLY A 157 -29.96 -4.22 63.50
C GLY A 157 -30.86 -4.37 62.29
N LYS A 158 -31.91 -3.54 62.25
CA LYS A 158 -32.62 -3.16 61.03
C LYS A 158 -31.65 -3.28 59.85
N ILE A 159 -32.02 -4.02 58.80
CA ILE A 159 -31.50 -3.73 57.47
C ILE A 159 -31.61 -2.21 57.35
N GLN A 160 -30.48 -1.49 57.42
CA GLN A 160 -30.57 -0.04 57.49
C GLN A 160 -31.33 0.41 56.24
N PRO A 161 -32.49 1.05 56.40
CA PRO A 161 -33.29 1.48 55.28
C PRO A 161 -32.45 2.46 54.49
N HIS A 162 -32.27 2.18 53.20
CA HIS A 162 -31.76 3.12 52.20
C HIS A 162 -30.57 3.99 52.65
N ARG A 163 -29.36 3.42 52.74
CA ARG A 163 -28.20 4.26 52.33
C ARG A 163 -28.42 4.54 50.85
N THR A 164 -28.73 5.79 50.52
CA THR A 164 -28.86 6.26 49.15
C THR A 164 -27.61 5.88 48.36
N LYS A 165 -27.78 5.64 47.05
CA LYS A 165 -26.70 5.31 46.12
C LYS A 165 -25.47 6.23 46.33
N ASN A 166 -25.72 7.52 46.50
CA ASN A 166 -24.70 8.55 46.75
C ASN A 166 -23.89 8.30 48.02
N LYS A 167 -24.53 7.95 49.15
CA LYS A 167 -23.82 7.63 50.41
C LYS A 167 -22.91 6.40 50.29
N ARG A 168 -23.21 5.47 49.38
CA ARG A 168 -22.35 4.32 49.11
C ARG A 168 -21.18 4.69 48.20
N ILE A 169 -21.41 5.55 47.21
CA ILE A 169 -20.32 6.09 46.37
C ILE A 169 -19.34 6.89 47.24
N GLU A 170 -19.85 7.81 48.09
CA GLU A 170 -19.03 8.55 49.06
C GLU A 170 -18.21 7.63 49.96
N ALA A 171 -18.79 6.51 50.42
CA ALA A 171 -18.07 5.54 51.24
C ALA A 171 -16.93 4.83 50.47
N ILE A 172 -17.11 4.56 49.17
CA ILE A 172 -16.04 3.98 48.33
C ILE A 172 -14.96 5.02 48.04
N MET A 173 -15.34 6.28 47.78
CA MET A 173 -14.38 7.39 47.59
C MET A 173 -13.54 7.60 48.85
N ALA A 174 -14.16 7.62 50.04
CA ALA A 174 -13.47 7.72 51.31
C ALA A 174 -12.58 6.50 51.58
N MET A 175 -13.00 5.30 51.15
CA MET A 175 -12.16 4.09 51.21
C MET A 175 -10.92 4.25 50.33
N ALA A 176 -11.08 4.70 49.09
CA ALA A 176 -9.98 4.92 48.16
C ALA A 176 -8.98 5.95 48.71
N GLU A 177 -9.47 7.05 49.27
CA GLU A 177 -8.66 8.08 49.93
C GLU A 177 -7.88 7.52 51.12
N ALA A 178 -8.53 6.73 51.99
CA ALA A 178 -7.88 6.09 53.13
C ALA A 178 -6.76 5.10 52.73
N HIS A 179 -6.83 4.55 51.50
CA HIS A 179 -5.79 3.67 50.95
C HIS A 179 -4.80 4.40 50.02
N GLY A 180 -4.85 5.73 49.95
CA GLY A 180 -3.89 6.54 49.18
C GLY A 180 -4.13 6.59 47.68
N ILE A 181 -5.29 6.12 47.18
CA ILE A 181 -5.68 6.15 45.76
C ILE A 181 -6.90 7.06 45.49
N GLY A 182 -7.16 8.01 46.40
CA GLY A 182 -8.32 8.90 46.31
C GLY A 182 -8.27 9.86 45.13
N THR A 183 -7.08 10.32 44.74
CA THR A 183 -6.91 11.26 43.62
C THR A 183 -7.27 10.59 42.30
N GLU A 184 -6.82 9.35 42.10
CA GLU A 184 -7.12 8.49 40.96
C GLU A 184 -8.62 8.24 40.86
N PHE A 185 -9.25 7.93 42.00
CA PHE A 185 -10.70 7.75 42.08
C PHE A 185 -11.47 9.01 41.65
N GLN A 186 -11.01 10.17 42.10
CA GLN A 186 -11.63 11.44 41.76
C GLN A 186 -11.46 11.77 40.27
N MET A 187 -10.28 11.55 39.68
CA MET A 187 -10.05 11.79 38.25
C MET A 187 -10.99 10.95 37.38
N VAL A 188 -11.10 9.65 37.65
CA VAL A 188 -11.96 8.75 36.88
C VAL A 188 -13.44 9.09 37.10
N THR A 189 -13.85 9.40 38.33
CA THR A 189 -15.24 9.79 38.64
C THR A 189 -15.63 11.08 37.93
N GLN A 190 -14.77 12.11 37.95
CA GLN A 190 -15.03 13.37 37.24
C GLN A 190 -15.12 13.17 35.73
N ALA A 191 -14.26 12.32 35.15
CA ALA A 191 -14.35 11.98 33.73
C ALA A 191 -15.63 11.22 33.39
N ALA A 192 -16.04 10.28 34.23
CA ALA A 192 -17.30 9.55 34.07
C ALA A 192 -18.52 10.48 34.15
N GLU A 193 -18.54 11.41 35.11
CA GLU A 193 -19.59 12.42 35.25
C GLU A 193 -19.65 13.37 34.05
N LYS A 194 -18.49 13.80 33.52
CA LYS A 194 -18.40 14.61 32.28
C LYS A 194 -19.12 13.95 31.11
N HIS A 195 -18.98 12.62 30.98
CA HIS A 195 -19.57 11.82 29.89
C HIS A 195 -20.91 11.19 30.27
N HIS A 196 -21.54 11.66 31.33
CA HIS A 196 -22.85 11.21 31.81
C HIS A 196 -22.94 9.70 32.08
N LEU A 197 -21.83 9.06 32.43
CA LEU A 197 -21.80 7.64 32.81
C LEU A 197 -22.47 7.41 34.14
N THR A 198 -23.02 6.21 34.32
CA THR A 198 -23.68 5.85 35.58
C THR A 198 -22.66 5.27 36.56
N LEU A 199 -22.69 5.75 37.80
CA LEU A 199 -21.81 5.27 38.86
C LEU A 199 -22.58 4.35 39.80
N ASN A 200 -22.27 3.07 39.83
CA ASN A 200 -22.97 2.06 40.64
C ASN A 200 -22.05 1.50 41.73
N PRO A 201 -22.37 1.72 43.02
CA PRO A 201 -21.52 1.25 44.10
C PRO A 201 -21.69 -0.25 44.35
N TRP A 202 -20.57 -0.97 44.38
CA TRP A 202 -20.42 -2.36 44.81
C TRP A 202 -19.52 -2.41 46.05
N PRO A 203 -19.61 -3.39 46.98
CA PRO A 203 -19.06 -3.29 48.33
C PRO A 203 -17.65 -2.67 48.50
N THR A 204 -16.72 -2.95 47.59
CA THR A 204 -15.37 -2.36 47.55
C THR A 204 -15.01 -1.76 46.19
N ASN A 205 -15.96 -1.68 45.26
CA ASN A 205 -15.70 -1.28 43.88
C ASN A 205 -16.72 -0.26 43.39
N LEU A 206 -16.29 0.66 42.54
CA LEU A 206 -17.18 1.54 41.81
C LEU A 206 -17.32 1.03 40.38
N VAL A 207 -18.55 0.69 40.00
CA VAL A 207 -18.90 0.20 38.66
C VAL A 207 -19.34 1.39 37.82
N PHE A 208 -18.76 1.54 36.65
CA PHE A 208 -19.08 2.59 35.68
C PHE A 208 -19.87 1.96 34.55
N GLY A 209 -21.10 2.43 34.35
CA GLY A 209 -22.01 1.96 33.32
C GLY A 209 -22.32 3.02 32.27
N PRO A 210 -23.06 2.64 31.21
CA PRO A 210 -23.48 3.57 30.19
C PRO A 210 -24.43 4.63 30.75
N ALA A 211 -24.64 5.69 29.96
CA ALA A 211 -25.55 6.77 30.33
C ALA A 211 -27.00 6.27 30.47
N ASP A 212 -27.77 6.88 31.39
CA ASP A 212 -29.13 6.44 31.75
C ASP A 212 -30.08 6.40 30.54
N ASN A 213 -29.92 7.31 29.58
CA ASN A 213 -30.72 7.36 28.35
C ASN A 213 -30.46 6.16 27.42
N LEU A 214 -29.25 5.58 27.46
CA LEU A 214 -28.90 4.39 26.69
C LEU A 214 -29.38 3.11 27.37
N ILE A 215 -29.36 3.08 28.70
CA ILE A 215 -29.87 1.95 29.50
C ILE A 215 -31.38 1.75 29.28
N ALA A 216 -32.13 2.85 29.21
CA ALA A 216 -33.59 2.79 29.03
C ALA A 216 -34.00 2.35 27.62
N THR A 217 -33.17 2.60 26.60
CA THR A 217 -33.50 2.39 25.19
C THR A 217 -32.97 1.07 24.65
N LYS A 218 -31.81 0.59 25.12
CA LYS A 218 -31.27 -0.72 24.78
C LYS A 218 -31.59 -1.73 25.88
N SER A 219 -32.68 -2.48 25.69
CA SER A 219 -32.95 -3.70 26.46
C SER A 219 -31.84 -4.72 26.17
N SER A 220 -30.85 -4.77 27.05
CA SER A 220 -29.77 -5.75 27.00
C SER A 220 -29.89 -6.66 28.21
N ASN A 221 -29.95 -7.98 27.97
CA ASN A 221 -29.79 -8.99 29.03
C ASN A 221 -28.32 -9.12 29.49
N ARG A 222 -27.42 -8.26 28.99
CA ARG A 222 -25.99 -8.29 29.26
C ARG A 222 -25.60 -7.27 30.34
N SER A 223 -24.40 -7.45 30.88
CA SER A 223 -23.83 -6.56 31.88
C SER A 223 -23.82 -5.10 31.38
N GLN A 224 -24.23 -4.17 32.24
CA GLN A 224 -24.13 -2.72 32.00
C GLN A 224 -22.81 -2.15 32.53
N CYS A 225 -21.79 -2.99 32.74
CA CYS A 225 -20.51 -2.59 33.28
C CYS A 225 -19.53 -2.29 32.15
N LEU A 226 -19.25 -1.00 31.91
CA LEU A 226 -18.21 -0.58 30.96
C LEU A 226 -16.82 -0.83 31.56
N PHE A 227 -16.64 -0.38 32.80
CA PHE A 227 -15.43 -0.63 33.58
C PHE A 227 -15.72 -0.57 35.08
N THR A 228 -14.85 -1.15 35.90
CA THR A 228 -14.96 -1.17 37.35
C THR A 228 -13.64 -0.76 37.97
N MET A 229 -13.67 0.07 39.00
CA MET A 229 -12.48 0.47 39.74
C MET A 229 -12.57 0.03 41.19
N SER A 230 -11.51 -0.62 41.70
CA SER A 230 -11.43 -1.10 43.08
C SER A 230 -10.99 0.01 44.02
N GLY A 231 -11.77 0.26 45.06
CA GLY A 231 -11.42 1.21 46.14
C GLY A 231 -10.30 0.69 47.04
N GLN A 232 -9.82 -0.53 46.78
CA GLN A 232 -8.67 -1.13 47.42
C GLN A 232 -7.52 -1.29 46.41
N PRO A 233 -6.37 -0.64 46.63
CA PRO A 233 -5.21 -0.82 45.78
C PRO A 233 -4.63 -2.23 45.91
N THR A 234 -3.68 -2.55 45.04
CA THR A 234 -2.84 -3.74 45.18
C THR A 234 -1.84 -3.57 46.33
N GLN A 235 -1.10 -4.63 46.65
CA GLN A 235 -0.02 -4.55 47.66
C GLN A 235 1.05 -3.53 47.27
N GLU A 236 1.22 -3.25 45.98
CA GLU A 236 2.16 -2.26 45.45
C GLU A 236 1.57 -0.84 45.39
N GLY A 237 0.34 -0.63 45.87
CA GLY A 237 -0.32 0.68 45.84
C GLY A 237 -0.94 1.04 44.48
N LYS A 238 -1.01 0.09 43.53
CA LYS A 238 -1.63 0.33 42.20
C LYS A 238 -3.15 0.25 42.27
N VAL A 239 -3.82 1.03 41.43
CA VAL A 239 -5.29 0.95 41.25
C VAL A 239 -5.61 -0.28 40.40
N ARG A 240 -6.64 -1.04 40.80
CA ARG A 240 -7.18 -2.12 39.96
C ARG A 240 -8.40 -1.62 39.20
N LEU A 241 -8.34 -1.74 37.88
CA LEU A 241 -9.41 -1.38 36.96
C LEU A 241 -9.76 -2.58 36.07
N TRP A 242 -11.03 -2.93 35.99
CA TRP A 242 -11.55 -3.92 35.04
C TRP A 242 -12.20 -3.19 33.87
N LEU A 243 -11.98 -3.63 32.63
CA LEU A 243 -12.55 -3.04 31.42
C LEU A 243 -13.30 -4.10 30.59
N SER A 244 -14.39 -3.68 29.91
CA SER A 244 -15.04 -4.48 28.86
C SER A 244 -15.32 -3.66 27.61
N SER A 245 -14.51 -3.85 26.58
CA SER A 245 -14.66 -3.25 25.25
C SER A 245 -15.95 -3.68 24.56
N GLN A 246 -16.37 -4.94 24.70
CA GLN A 246 -17.65 -5.43 24.18
C GLN A 246 -18.83 -4.64 24.75
N THR A 247 -18.80 -4.31 26.05
CA THR A 247 -19.91 -3.55 26.66
C THR A 247 -19.97 -2.13 26.11
N PHE A 248 -18.83 -1.50 25.81
CA PHE A 248 -18.84 -0.22 25.10
C PHE A 248 -19.50 -0.34 23.72
N ALA A 249 -19.15 -1.35 22.93
CA ALA A 249 -19.72 -1.57 21.60
C ALA A 249 -21.22 -1.91 21.64
N ASP A 250 -21.69 -2.57 22.71
CA ASP A 250 -23.11 -2.88 22.89
C ASP A 250 -23.94 -1.60 23.11
N PHE A 251 -23.41 -0.59 23.80
CA PHE A 251 -24.16 0.62 24.16
C PHE A 251 -23.88 1.83 23.25
N TYR A 252 -22.64 2.01 22.78
CA TYR A 252 -22.22 3.14 21.97
C TYR A 252 -21.91 2.71 20.52
N PRO A 253 -22.04 3.62 19.53
CA PRO A 253 -21.71 3.33 18.13
C PRO A 253 -20.19 3.30 17.93
N VAL A 254 -19.53 2.29 18.48
CA VAL A 254 -18.08 2.07 18.39
C VAL A 254 -17.79 0.58 18.26
N MET A 255 -16.80 0.24 17.45
CA MET A 255 -16.33 -1.14 17.33
C MET A 255 -15.51 -1.54 18.56
N GLU A 256 -15.64 -2.79 19.01
CA GLU A 256 -14.86 -3.36 20.12
C GLU A 256 -13.35 -3.14 19.92
N MET A 257 -12.84 -3.40 18.72
CA MET A 257 -11.43 -3.20 18.37
C MET A 257 -10.96 -1.75 18.56
N THR A 258 -11.82 -0.77 18.25
CA THR A 258 -11.52 0.65 18.46
C THR A 258 -11.41 0.95 19.96
N VAL A 259 -12.34 0.44 20.77
CA VAL A 259 -12.29 0.60 22.24
C VAL A 259 -11.01 -0.01 22.79
N THR A 260 -10.67 -1.23 22.37
CA THR A 260 -9.44 -1.91 22.79
C THR A 260 -8.18 -1.14 22.41
N SER A 261 -8.16 -0.52 21.21
CA SER A 261 -7.01 0.29 20.78
C SER A 261 -6.84 1.60 21.56
N ILE A 262 -7.92 2.13 22.15
CA ILE A 262 -7.92 3.42 22.84
C ILE A 262 -7.76 3.25 24.36
N LEU A 263 -8.50 2.30 24.95
CA LEU A 263 -8.60 2.10 26.40
C LEU A 263 -7.78 0.91 26.92
N GLY A 264 -7.36 0.00 26.04
CA GLY A 264 -6.64 -1.23 26.41
C GLY A 264 -7.52 -2.48 26.36
N PHE A 265 -6.94 -3.62 26.74
CA PHE A 265 -7.59 -4.93 26.67
C PHE A 265 -8.59 -5.17 27.81
N ASP A 266 -9.56 -6.04 27.54
CA ASP A 266 -10.55 -6.49 28.51
C ASP A 266 -9.91 -7.20 29.72
N GLY A 267 -10.58 -7.09 30.86
CA GLY A 267 -10.16 -7.74 32.09
C GLY A 267 -9.56 -6.79 33.11
N TRP A 268 -9.00 -7.38 34.18
CA TRP A 268 -8.37 -6.63 35.27
C TRP A 268 -6.96 -6.17 34.89
N VAL A 269 -6.71 -4.89 35.06
CA VAL A 269 -5.42 -4.23 34.87
C VAL A 269 -5.06 -3.49 36.14
N GLU A 270 -3.78 -3.53 36.49
CA GLU A 270 -3.21 -2.77 37.60
C GLU A 270 -2.52 -1.53 37.03
N MET A 271 -2.92 -0.35 37.50
CA MET A 271 -2.48 0.93 36.95
C MET A 271 -1.86 1.79 38.05
N THR A 272 -0.71 2.36 37.72
CA THR A 272 -0.11 3.48 38.46
C THR A 272 -0.91 4.76 38.24
N LYS A 273 -0.63 5.79 39.05
CA LYS A 273 -1.26 7.11 38.89
C LYS A 273 -1.15 7.66 37.46
N GLY A 274 0.05 7.60 36.87
CA GLY A 274 0.28 8.10 35.51
C GLY A 274 -0.49 7.29 34.44
N GLU A 275 -0.67 5.99 34.65
CA GLU A 275 -1.49 5.15 33.76
C GLU A 275 -2.98 5.46 33.91
N ILE A 276 -3.46 5.81 35.12
CA ILE A 276 -4.83 6.29 35.32
C ILE A 276 -5.05 7.64 34.62
N GLU A 277 -4.10 8.58 34.71
CA GLU A 277 -4.16 9.85 33.99
C GLU A 277 -4.27 9.62 32.48
N GLN A 278 -3.47 8.70 31.94
CA GLN A 278 -3.52 8.33 30.54
C GLN A 278 -4.85 7.64 30.17
N PHE A 279 -5.36 6.75 31.02
CA PHE A 279 -6.66 6.11 30.84
C PHE A 279 -7.78 7.14 30.78
N VAL A 280 -7.79 8.13 31.68
CA VAL A 280 -8.78 9.22 31.69
C VAL A 280 -8.67 10.07 30.42
N ALA A 281 -7.46 10.39 29.96
CA ALA A 281 -7.26 11.11 28.70
C ALA A 281 -7.80 10.30 27.49
N SER A 282 -7.53 9.00 27.44
CA SER A 282 -8.05 8.10 26.41
C SER A 282 -9.59 7.97 26.47
N LEU A 283 -10.17 7.89 27.67
CA LEU A 283 -11.62 7.87 27.88
C LEU A 283 -12.28 9.13 27.34
N ASN A 284 -11.70 10.30 27.63
CA ASN A 284 -12.17 11.57 27.08
C ASN A 284 -12.13 11.57 25.55
N ARG A 285 -11.01 11.16 24.96
CA ARG A 285 -10.87 11.09 23.49
C ARG A 285 -11.91 10.16 22.86
N LEU A 286 -12.19 9.01 23.48
CA LEU A 286 -13.20 8.08 23.00
C LEU A 286 -14.57 8.76 22.90
N PHE A 287 -15.03 9.39 23.98
CA PHE A 287 -16.34 10.04 23.99
C PHE A 287 -16.40 11.29 23.10
N GLU A 288 -15.32 12.07 23.02
CA GLU A 288 -15.23 13.19 22.09
C GLU A 288 -15.33 12.72 20.63
N SER A 289 -14.77 11.55 20.29
CA SER A 289 -14.92 10.96 18.95
C SER A 289 -16.35 10.47 18.65
N LEU A 290 -17.07 10.02 19.68
CA LEU A 290 -18.47 9.60 19.59
C LEU A 290 -19.40 10.80 19.37
N GLU A 291 -19.14 11.92 20.04
CA GLU A 291 -19.90 13.17 19.86
C GLU A 291 -19.65 13.82 18.50
N ALA A 292 -18.42 13.73 17.98
CA ALA A 292 -18.05 14.32 16.70
C ALA A 292 -18.64 13.58 15.48
N ASN A 293 -19.10 12.33 15.64
CA ASN A 293 -19.58 11.51 14.54
C ASN A 293 -20.94 10.83 14.85
N PRO A 294 -22.04 11.59 14.96
CA PRO A 294 -23.36 11.06 15.31
C PRO A 294 -24.03 10.21 14.20
N ALA A 295 -23.37 10.00 13.06
CA ALA A 295 -23.99 9.54 11.81
C ALA A 295 -24.33 8.03 11.72
N GLU A 296 -24.10 7.23 12.77
CA GLU A 296 -24.45 5.80 12.80
C GLU A 296 -25.60 5.46 13.78
N LEU A 297 -26.40 6.45 14.17
CA LEU A 297 -27.65 6.26 14.90
C LEU A 297 -28.86 6.27 13.95
N ASN A 298 -29.01 5.21 13.15
CA ASN A 298 -30.27 4.80 12.51
C ASN A 298 -30.35 3.28 12.44
#